data_AF-A0A2N0SCF6-F1
#
_entry.id   AF-A0A2N0SCF6-F1
#
_cell.length_a   1.000
_cell.length_b   1.000
_cell.length_c   1.000
_cell.angle_alpha   90.00
_cell.angle_beta   90.00
_cell.angle_gamma   90.00
#
_symmetry.space_group_name_H-M   'P 1'
#
loop_
_entity.id
_entity.type
_entity.pdbx_description
1 polymer ?
#
loop_
_entity_poly.entity_id
_entity_poly.type
_entity_poly.pdbx_seq_one_letter_code
_entity_poly.pdbx_strand_id
1 'polypeptide(L)'
;MTTLHYHHITDEEISKIFQESVSSKRGQLCIEYGLRSLPSILDKLKRERHLQTPQDIYHATAGKIGRLLKLTCELFSQEGEDDFAKIWKIFEIPKKWSRLPNPISHYNSFMMSDLLRLAMIMPFLLNQFLKESSLKNNKTATIQQRIDILQVAKMMKAVFNKEFILDSYEELQLYLKEEFLILPKVFASFVNLPIIHINMHLLMHAKTFGTLVNSFQSIIL
;
A
#
# COMPACT_ATOMS: atom_id res chain seq x y z
N MET A 1 8.61 10.28 19.26
CA MET A 1 8.66 8.83 19.52
C MET A 1 7.24 8.33 19.57
N THR A 2 6.75 7.78 18.46
CA THR A 2 5.45 7.08 18.40
C THR A 2 5.77 5.59 18.36
N THR A 3 5.84 4.96 19.53
CA THR A 3 5.78 3.50 19.65
C THR A 3 4.41 3.08 19.12
N LEU A 4 4.40 2.46 17.94
CA LEU A 4 3.22 2.21 17.11
C LEU A 4 2.32 1.16 17.74
N HIS A 5 1.00 1.36 17.70
CA HIS A 5 -0.07 0.44 18.15
C HIS A 5 0.16 -1.03 17.75
N TYR A 6 0.80 -1.25 16.60
CA TYR A 6 1.17 -2.58 16.10
C TYR A 6 2.20 -3.31 16.98
N HIS A 7 3.19 -2.60 17.53
CA HIS A 7 4.13 -3.18 18.49
C HIS A 7 3.36 -3.67 19.71
N HIS A 8 2.47 -2.83 20.24
CA HIS A 8 1.64 -3.16 21.40
C HIS A 8 0.75 -4.39 21.17
N ILE A 9 0.00 -4.44 20.06
CA ILE A 9 -0.85 -5.59 19.72
C ILE A 9 -0.01 -6.87 19.60
N THR A 10 1.10 -6.79 18.87
CA THR A 10 1.91 -7.98 18.64
C THR A 10 2.57 -8.47 19.94
N ASP A 11 3.03 -7.55 20.80
CA ASP A 11 3.59 -7.88 22.11
C ASP A 11 2.55 -8.53 23.03
N GLU A 12 1.30 -8.05 23.00
CA GLU A 12 0.18 -8.67 23.71
C GLU A 12 -0.15 -10.08 23.20
N GLU A 13 -0.19 -10.28 21.88
CA GLU A 13 -0.45 -11.58 21.25
C GLU A 13 0.63 -12.61 21.59
N ILE A 14 1.91 -12.20 21.55
CA ILE A 14 3.04 -13.01 21.99
C ILE A 14 2.89 -13.38 23.47
N SER A 15 2.56 -12.41 24.33
CA SER A 15 2.37 -12.62 25.76
C SER A 15 1.26 -13.64 26.02
N LYS A 16 0.14 -13.55 25.30
CA LYS A 16 -0.97 -14.52 25.36
C LYS A 16 -0.52 -15.93 24.96
N ILE A 17 0.24 -16.07 23.87
CA ILE A 17 0.79 -17.37 23.46
C ILE A 17 1.72 -17.95 24.53
N PHE A 18 2.57 -17.11 25.14
CA PHE A 18 3.51 -17.54 26.18
C PHE A 18 2.84 -17.95 27.48
N GLN A 19 1.75 -17.28 27.84
CA GLN A 19 0.99 -17.57 29.06
C GLN A 19 0.06 -18.79 28.90
N GLU A 20 -0.26 -19.21 27.67
CA GLU A 20 -1.14 -20.36 27.43
C GLU A 20 -0.44 -21.69 27.74
N SER A 21 -0.86 -22.31 28.84
CA SER A 21 -0.33 -23.59 29.33
C SER A 21 -0.75 -24.80 28.49
N VAL A 22 -1.91 -24.76 27.83
CA VAL A 22 -2.46 -25.88 27.06
C VAL A 22 -1.89 -25.89 25.64
N SER A 23 -1.13 -26.94 25.30
CA SER A 23 -0.43 -27.04 24.00
C SER A 23 -1.35 -26.93 22.79
N SER A 24 -2.57 -27.48 22.85
CA SER A 24 -3.53 -27.41 21.73
C SER A 24 -4.07 -26.00 21.53
N LYS A 25 -4.42 -25.30 22.61
CA LYS A 25 -4.86 -23.89 22.58
C LYS A 25 -3.73 -22.96 22.15
N ARG A 26 -2.50 -23.20 22.64
CA ARG A 26 -1.32 -22.48 22.19
C ARG A 26 -1.11 -22.64 20.68
N GLY A 27 -1.28 -23.87 20.16
CA GLY A 27 -1.22 -24.15 18.73
C GLY A 27 -2.31 -23.41 17.93
N GLN A 28 -3.53 -23.34 18.45
CA GLN A 28 -4.61 -22.55 17.84
C GLN A 28 -4.29 -21.06 17.80
N LEU A 29 -3.82 -20.48 18.90
CA LEU A 29 -3.39 -19.08 18.97
C LEU A 29 -2.21 -18.78 18.03
N CYS A 30 -1.27 -19.71 17.89
CA CYS A 30 -0.16 -19.60 16.95
C CYS A 30 -0.65 -19.51 15.49
N ILE A 31 -1.64 -20.33 15.14
CA ILE A 31 -2.26 -20.32 13.81
C ILE A 31 -3.07 -19.03 13.61
N GLU A 32 -3.87 -18.63 14.61
CA GLU A 32 -4.72 -17.44 14.57
C GLU A 32 -3.91 -16.16 14.38
N TYR A 33 -2.81 -16.02 15.11
CA TYR A 33 -1.95 -14.83 15.07
C TYR A 33 -0.83 -14.94 14.02
N GLY A 34 -0.66 -16.10 13.38
CA GLY A 34 0.46 -16.35 12.46
C GLY A 34 1.82 -16.30 13.15
N LEU A 35 1.87 -16.64 14.44
CA LEU A 35 3.05 -16.56 15.30
C LEU A 35 3.53 -17.96 15.72
N ARG A 36 4.80 -18.03 16.11
CA ARG A 36 5.50 -19.24 16.58
C ARG A 36 5.23 -19.53 18.06
N SER A 37 5.18 -20.81 18.43
CA SER A 37 4.85 -21.25 19.81
C SER A 37 5.99 -21.14 20.83
N LEU A 38 7.23 -21.11 20.36
CA LEU A 38 8.44 -21.04 21.19
C LEU A 38 9.45 -20.10 20.55
N PRO A 39 10.28 -19.37 21.32
CA PRO A 39 11.36 -18.53 20.81
C PRO A 39 12.54 -19.41 20.34
N SER A 40 13.35 -18.88 19.42
CA SER A 40 14.48 -19.54 18.76
C SER A 40 15.77 -18.99 19.31
N ILE A 41 16.85 -19.70 19.00
CA ILE A 41 18.21 -19.18 19.14
C ILE A 41 18.38 -17.81 18.46
N LEU A 42 17.67 -17.52 17.37
CA LEU A 42 17.73 -16.23 16.67
C LEU A 42 17.06 -15.09 17.45
N ASP A 43 16.18 -15.38 18.40
CA ASP A 43 15.59 -14.37 19.27
C ASP A 43 16.56 -13.89 20.37
N LYS A 44 17.72 -14.57 20.52
CA LYS A 44 18.85 -14.11 21.34
C LYS A 44 19.73 -13.10 20.61
N LEU A 45 19.67 -13.05 19.28
CA LEU A 45 20.24 -11.93 18.54
C LEU A 45 19.40 -10.71 18.90
N LYS A 46 20.01 -9.52 19.01
CA LYS A 46 19.30 -8.26 19.24
C LYS A 46 18.50 -7.89 17.99
N ARG A 47 17.47 -8.69 17.72
CA ARG A 47 16.61 -8.64 16.56
C ARG A 47 15.40 -7.81 16.95
N GLU A 48 15.39 -6.54 16.57
CA GLU A 48 14.14 -5.80 16.57
C GLU A 48 13.27 -6.37 15.46
N ARG A 49 12.44 -7.37 15.81
CA ARG A 49 11.53 -8.10 14.91
C ARG A 49 10.66 -7.18 14.04
N HIS A 50 10.32 -5.99 14.52
CA HIS A 50 9.54 -4.99 13.78
C HIS A 50 10.39 -4.15 12.81
N LEU A 51 11.70 -4.09 13.00
CA LEU A 51 12.65 -3.39 12.12
C LEU A 51 13.34 -4.34 11.12
N GLN A 52 13.52 -5.60 11.52
CA GLN A 52 14.35 -6.59 10.82
C GLN A 52 13.53 -7.70 10.15
N THR A 53 12.21 -7.61 10.18
CA THR A 53 11.36 -8.40 9.26
C THR A 53 11.05 -7.49 8.09
N PRO A 54 11.68 -7.68 6.92
CA PRO A 54 11.37 -6.88 5.74
C PRO A 54 9.89 -7.06 5.43
N GLN A 55 9.14 -5.95 5.41
CA GLN A 55 7.76 -5.98 4.95
C GLN A 55 7.75 -6.25 3.44
N ASP A 56 6.80 -7.05 2.95
CA ASP A 56 6.62 -7.20 1.51
C ASP A 56 6.01 -5.91 0.94
N ILE A 57 6.89 -5.06 0.43
CA ILE A 57 6.54 -3.73 -0.06
C ILE A 57 5.62 -3.82 -1.27
N TYR A 58 5.69 -4.89 -2.05
CA TYR A 58 4.94 -5.11 -3.27
C TYR A 58 3.51 -5.41 -2.91
N HIS A 59 3.31 -6.32 -1.95
CA HIS A 59 2.01 -6.64 -1.40
C HIS A 59 1.38 -5.43 -0.70
N ALA A 60 2.15 -4.74 0.15
CA ALA A 60 1.68 -3.53 0.83
C ALA A 60 1.27 -2.44 -0.17
N THR A 61 2.09 -2.23 -1.20
CA THR A 61 1.85 -1.20 -2.20
C THR A 61 0.68 -1.53 -3.12
N ALA A 62 0.62 -2.77 -3.63
CA ALA A 62 -0.49 -3.24 -4.45
C ALA A 62 -1.81 -3.21 -3.67
N GLY A 63 -1.81 -3.60 -2.39
CA GLY A 63 -3.00 -3.51 -1.54
C GLY A 63 -3.53 -2.08 -1.39
N LYS A 64 -2.63 -1.10 -1.20
CA LYS A 64 -3.00 0.33 -1.15
C LYS A 64 -3.59 0.79 -2.49
N ILE A 65 -2.96 0.42 -3.60
CA ILE A 65 -3.42 0.80 -4.95
C ILE A 65 -4.78 0.19 -5.25
N GLY A 66 -4.98 -1.11 -4.99
CA GLY A 66 -6.26 -1.78 -5.26
C GLY A 66 -7.41 -1.12 -4.48
N ARG A 67 -7.16 -0.75 -3.22
CA ARG A 67 -8.13 -0.02 -2.41
C ARG A 67 -8.40 1.38 -2.95
N LEU A 68 -7.35 2.13 -3.28
CA LEU A 68 -7.49 3.48 -3.85
C LEU A 68 -8.28 3.44 -5.16
N LEU A 69 -7.92 2.52 -6.07
CA LEU A 69 -8.59 2.31 -7.35
C LEU A 69 -10.08 2.07 -7.16
N LYS A 70 -10.43 1.13 -6.28
CA LYS A 70 -11.82 0.83 -5.95
C LYS A 70 -12.58 2.07 -5.51
N LEU A 71 -12.05 2.81 -4.54
CA LEU A 71 -12.72 4.00 -4.01
C LEU A 71 -12.83 5.10 -5.06
N THR A 72 -11.79 5.31 -5.88
CA THR A 72 -11.83 6.26 -6.98
C THR A 72 -12.93 5.92 -7.98
N CYS A 73 -13.05 4.65 -8.39
CA CYS A 73 -14.13 4.22 -9.29
C CYS A 73 -15.51 4.38 -8.65
N GLU A 74 -15.67 4.07 -7.35
CA GLU A 74 -16.94 4.22 -6.63
C GLU A 74 -17.42 5.68 -6.55
N LEU A 75 -16.51 6.65 -6.64
CA LEU A 75 -16.83 8.09 -6.61
C LEU A 75 -17.40 8.62 -7.92
N PHE A 76 -17.23 7.90 -9.03
CA PHE A 76 -17.72 8.36 -10.33
C PHE A 76 -19.25 8.47 -10.31
N SER A 77 -19.76 9.55 -10.90
CA SER A 77 -21.16 9.64 -11.32
C SER A 77 -21.39 8.78 -12.56
N GLN A 78 -22.64 8.60 -12.98
CA GLN A 78 -22.93 7.91 -14.24
C GLN A 78 -22.20 8.55 -15.43
N GLU A 79 -22.16 9.89 -15.49
CA GLU A 79 -21.42 10.62 -16.51
C GLU A 79 -19.91 10.34 -16.45
N GLY A 80 -19.35 10.29 -15.23
CA GLY A 80 -17.94 9.95 -15.02
C GLY A 80 -17.60 8.52 -15.44
N GLU A 81 -18.47 7.55 -15.15
CA GLU A 81 -18.29 6.16 -15.58
C GLU A 81 -18.32 6.04 -17.11
N ASP A 82 -19.28 6.71 -17.76
CA ASP A 82 -19.41 6.71 -19.21
C ASP A 82 -18.20 7.36 -19.90
N ASP A 83 -17.74 8.51 -19.39
CA ASP A 83 -16.58 9.21 -19.94
C ASP A 83 -15.28 8.43 -19.70
N PHE A 84 -15.11 7.81 -18.53
CA PHE A 84 -14.00 6.89 -18.27
C PHE A 84 -14.02 5.71 -19.26
N ALA A 85 -15.18 5.09 -19.49
CA ALA A 85 -15.30 3.95 -20.39
C ALA A 85 -14.91 4.31 -21.84
N LYS A 86 -15.27 5.51 -22.31
CA LYS A 86 -14.85 6.03 -23.61
C LYS A 86 -13.33 6.16 -23.70
N ILE A 87 -12.70 6.81 -22.71
CA ILE A 87 -11.25 6.99 -22.66
C ILE A 87 -10.52 5.65 -22.57
N TRP A 88 -10.99 4.75 -21.69
CA TRP A 88 -10.40 3.43 -21.52
C TRP A 88 -10.41 2.62 -22.82
N LYS A 89 -11.47 2.74 -23.63
CA LYS A 89 -11.60 2.03 -24.90
C LYS A 89 -10.63 2.53 -25.97
N ILE A 90 -10.31 3.82 -25.97
CA ILE A 90 -9.37 4.44 -26.93
C ILE A 90 -7.92 4.44 -26.44
N PHE A 91 -7.70 4.22 -25.14
CA PHE A 91 -6.36 4.25 -24.56
C PHE A 91 -5.50 3.09 -25.07
N GLU A 92 -4.39 3.43 -25.71
CA GLU A 92 -3.43 2.44 -26.21
C GLU A 92 -2.57 1.91 -25.06
N ILE A 93 -2.89 0.71 -24.60
CA ILE A 93 -2.05 -0.01 -23.64
C ILE A 93 -0.73 -0.40 -24.34
N PRO A 94 0.44 -0.22 -23.69
CA PRO A 94 1.72 -0.63 -24.26
C PRO A 94 1.70 -2.09 -24.73
N LYS A 95 2.19 -2.35 -25.95
CA LYS A 95 2.15 -3.68 -26.59
C LYS A 95 2.77 -4.82 -25.76
N LYS A 96 3.69 -4.50 -24.85
CA LYS A 96 4.35 -5.46 -23.96
C LYS A 96 3.51 -5.84 -22.73
N TRP A 97 2.41 -5.14 -22.46
CA TRP A 97 1.54 -5.41 -21.32
C TRP A 97 0.46 -6.41 -21.72
N SER A 98 0.09 -7.28 -20.77
CA SER A 98 -1.12 -8.07 -20.92
C SER A 98 -2.34 -7.14 -21.00
N ARG A 99 -3.38 -7.60 -21.71
CA ARG A 99 -4.63 -6.87 -21.78
C ARG A 99 -5.19 -6.67 -20.38
N LEU A 100 -5.51 -5.42 -20.03
CA LEU A 100 -6.12 -5.07 -18.75
C LEU A 100 -7.64 -5.02 -18.89
N PRO A 101 -8.42 -5.63 -17.98
CA PRO A 101 -9.87 -5.46 -17.94
C PRO A 101 -10.25 -4.02 -17.53
N ASN A 102 -11.51 -3.63 -17.77
CA ASN A 102 -12.02 -2.31 -17.37
C ASN A 102 -11.94 -2.16 -15.83
N PRO A 103 -11.24 -1.13 -15.31
CA PRO A 103 -11.10 -0.95 -13.87
C PRO A 103 -12.41 -0.73 -13.10
N ILE A 104 -13.42 -0.11 -13.70
CA ILE A 104 -14.71 0.12 -13.04
C ILE A 104 -15.44 -1.21 -12.80
N SER A 105 -15.44 -2.09 -13.79
CA SER A 105 -16.19 -3.36 -13.72
C SER A 105 -15.42 -4.48 -13.00
N HIS A 106 -14.09 -4.37 -12.93
CA HIS A 106 -13.22 -5.47 -12.50
C HIS A 106 -12.17 -5.08 -11.44
N TYR A 107 -12.40 -4.03 -10.65
CA TYR A 107 -11.42 -3.56 -9.63
C TYR A 107 -10.98 -4.63 -8.62
N ASN A 108 -11.79 -5.67 -8.37
CA ASN A 108 -11.43 -6.79 -7.47
C ASN A 108 -10.65 -7.92 -8.16
N SER A 109 -10.52 -7.91 -9.49
CA SER A 109 -9.96 -9.02 -10.27
C SER A 109 -8.51 -8.81 -10.70
N PHE A 110 -7.92 -7.64 -10.40
CA PHE A 110 -6.55 -7.34 -10.83
C PHE A 110 -5.53 -8.09 -9.99
N MET A 111 -4.54 -8.66 -10.67
CA MET A 111 -3.34 -9.12 -10.00
C MET A 111 -2.50 -7.92 -9.52
N MET A 112 -1.60 -8.13 -8.58
CA MET A 112 -0.75 -7.06 -8.04
C MET A 112 0.07 -6.34 -9.13
N SER A 113 0.57 -7.07 -10.12
CA SER A 113 1.27 -6.49 -11.27
C SER A 113 0.38 -5.57 -12.09
N ASP A 114 -0.90 -5.88 -12.21
CA ASP A 114 -1.86 -5.07 -12.93
C ASP A 114 -2.21 -3.81 -12.14
N LEU A 115 -2.32 -3.92 -10.81
CA LEU A 115 -2.51 -2.76 -9.94
C LEU A 115 -1.37 -1.75 -10.09
N LEU A 116 -0.12 -2.21 -10.11
CA LEU A 116 1.02 -1.31 -10.34
C LEU A 116 0.99 -0.66 -11.73
N ARG A 117 0.60 -1.40 -12.76
CA ARG A 117 0.39 -0.86 -14.11
C ARG A 117 -0.70 0.20 -14.13
N LEU A 118 -1.81 -0.06 -13.44
CA LEU A 118 -2.91 0.89 -13.30
C LEU A 118 -2.47 2.15 -12.56
N ALA A 119 -1.70 2.03 -11.47
CA ALA A 119 -1.18 3.19 -10.76
C ALA A 119 -0.36 4.14 -11.64
N MET A 120 0.32 3.63 -12.68
CA MET A 120 1.05 4.46 -13.63
C MET A 120 0.14 5.22 -14.60
N ILE A 121 -0.95 4.59 -15.08
CA ILE A 121 -1.79 5.17 -16.15
C ILE A 121 -3.04 5.89 -15.61
N MET A 122 -3.55 5.51 -14.45
CA MET A 122 -4.77 6.07 -13.86
C MET A 122 -4.70 7.59 -13.67
N PRO A 123 -3.60 8.20 -13.15
CA PRO A 123 -3.52 9.66 -13.05
C PRO A 123 -3.75 10.36 -14.41
N PHE A 124 -3.19 9.80 -15.48
CA PHE A 124 -3.35 10.33 -16.83
C PHE A 124 -4.77 10.15 -17.35
N LEU A 125 -5.35 8.96 -17.19
CA LEU A 125 -6.73 8.67 -17.61
C LEU A 125 -7.73 9.59 -16.90
N LEU A 126 -7.58 9.75 -15.60
CA LEU A 126 -8.42 10.61 -14.78
C LEU A 126 -8.32 12.08 -15.21
N ASN A 127 -7.12 12.56 -15.53
CA ASN A 127 -6.94 13.94 -15.99
C ASN A 127 -7.68 14.25 -17.32
N GLN A 128 -7.95 13.24 -18.14
CA GLN A 128 -8.60 13.42 -19.44
C GLN A 128 -10.11 13.70 -19.37
N PHE A 129 -10.82 13.20 -18.35
CA PHE A 129 -12.29 13.43 -18.24
C PHE A 129 -12.75 14.06 -16.93
N LEU A 130 -11.98 13.96 -15.83
CA LEU A 130 -12.50 14.37 -14.52
C LEU A 130 -12.93 15.84 -14.52
N LYS A 131 -14.22 16.08 -14.38
CA LYS A 131 -14.85 17.38 -14.14
C LYS A 131 -15.77 17.25 -12.94
N GLU A 132 -16.31 18.37 -12.46
CA GLU A 132 -17.18 18.37 -11.28
C GLU A 132 -18.37 17.41 -11.43
N SER A 133 -18.97 17.35 -12.61
CA SER A 133 -20.10 16.46 -12.91
C SER A 133 -19.71 14.99 -13.04
N SER A 134 -18.42 14.67 -13.19
CA SER A 134 -17.92 13.28 -13.24
C SER A 134 -17.96 12.58 -11.89
N LEU A 135 -18.18 13.31 -10.78
CA LEU A 135 -18.18 12.76 -9.43
C LEU A 135 -19.56 12.90 -8.78
N LYS A 136 -19.90 11.95 -7.89
CA LYS A 136 -21.17 11.94 -7.15
C LYS A 136 -21.34 13.12 -6.19
N ASN A 137 -20.25 13.70 -5.68
CA ASN A 137 -20.25 14.80 -4.70
C ASN A 137 -19.33 15.94 -5.16
N ASN A 138 -19.93 17.10 -5.35
CA ASN A 138 -19.50 18.15 -6.26
C ASN A 138 -18.84 19.30 -5.49
N LYS A 139 -17.62 19.69 -5.92
CA LYS A 139 -16.88 20.97 -5.72
C LYS A 139 -15.50 20.92 -5.08
N THR A 140 -15.20 20.00 -4.15
CA THR A 140 -13.86 19.94 -3.51
C THR A 140 -13.14 18.60 -3.72
N ALA A 141 -13.91 17.52 -3.93
CA ALA A 141 -13.38 16.18 -4.11
C ALA A 141 -12.51 16.04 -5.38
N THR A 142 -12.84 16.72 -6.48
CA THR A 142 -12.15 16.54 -7.78
C THR A 142 -10.72 17.09 -7.79
N ILE A 143 -10.50 18.28 -7.21
CA ILE A 143 -9.16 18.88 -7.11
C ILE A 143 -8.31 18.11 -6.11
N GLN A 144 -8.90 17.74 -4.97
CA GLN A 144 -8.21 16.94 -3.96
C GLN A 144 -7.78 15.59 -4.54
N GLN A 145 -8.69 14.85 -5.18
CA GLN A 145 -8.38 13.56 -5.83
C GLN A 145 -7.26 13.66 -6.87
N ARG A 146 -7.24 14.71 -7.70
CA ARG A 146 -6.17 14.93 -8.69
C ARG A 146 -4.81 15.11 -8.03
N ILE A 147 -4.75 15.86 -6.93
CA ILE A 147 -3.52 16.07 -6.14
C ILE A 147 -3.09 14.76 -5.48
N ASP A 148 -4.02 14.03 -4.86
CA ASP A 148 -3.73 12.81 -4.12
C ASP A 148 -3.22 11.71 -5.04
N ILE A 149 -3.87 11.51 -6.19
CA ILE A 149 -3.50 10.48 -7.17
C ILE A 149 -2.12 10.77 -7.78
N LEU A 150 -1.80 12.04 -8.00
CA LEU A 150 -0.47 12.45 -8.46
C LEU A 150 0.60 12.19 -7.38
N GLN A 151 0.30 12.47 -6.11
CA GLN A 151 1.21 12.17 -5.01
C GLN A 151 1.42 10.67 -4.83
N VAL A 152 0.38 9.86 -4.97
CA VAL A 152 0.50 8.40 -4.96
C VAL A 152 1.44 7.94 -6.06
N ALA A 153 1.30 8.44 -7.29
CA ALA A 153 2.20 8.09 -8.39
C ALA A 153 3.67 8.48 -8.12
N LYS A 154 3.93 9.69 -7.57
CA LYS A 154 5.28 10.14 -7.18
C LYS A 154 5.88 9.22 -6.12
N MET A 155 5.10 8.86 -5.11
CA MET A 155 5.53 7.94 -4.07
C MET A 155 5.84 6.54 -4.64
N MET A 156 5.03 6.01 -5.55
CA MET A 156 5.32 4.72 -6.20
C MET A 156 6.65 4.74 -6.94
N LYS A 157 6.94 5.84 -7.65
CA LYS A 157 8.23 6.02 -8.31
C LYS A 157 9.39 5.99 -7.31
N ALA A 158 9.25 6.66 -6.17
CA ALA A 158 10.27 6.66 -5.12
C ALA A 158 10.43 5.27 -4.47
N VAL A 159 9.31 4.59 -4.19
CA VAL A 159 9.32 3.27 -3.54
C VAL A 159 10.00 2.21 -4.39
N PHE A 160 9.79 2.21 -5.71
CA PHE A 160 10.40 1.24 -6.63
C PHE A 160 11.70 1.74 -7.26
N ASN A 161 12.31 2.79 -6.71
CA ASN A 161 13.58 3.26 -7.22
C ASN A 161 14.69 2.23 -6.93
N LYS A 162 15.49 1.93 -7.96
CA LYS A 162 16.54 0.91 -7.92
C LYS A 162 17.82 1.39 -7.27
N GLU A 163 17.99 2.70 -7.15
CA GLU A 163 19.18 3.33 -6.60
C GLU A 163 18.77 4.50 -5.73
N PHE A 164 19.23 4.52 -4.49
CA PHE A 164 18.97 5.62 -3.57
C PHE A 164 20.28 6.38 -3.32
N ILE A 165 20.22 7.68 -3.54
CA ILE A 165 21.21 8.64 -3.03
C ILE A 165 20.63 9.33 -1.79
N LEU A 166 21.41 10.19 -1.12
CA LEU A 166 20.98 10.83 0.14
C LEU A 166 19.60 11.52 -0.01
N ASP A 167 19.43 12.29 -1.08
CA ASP A 167 18.19 12.99 -1.41
C ASP A 167 17.01 12.03 -1.64
N SER A 168 17.27 10.82 -2.15
CA SER A 168 16.22 9.81 -2.38
C SER A 168 15.54 9.35 -1.08
N TYR A 169 16.30 9.29 0.02
CA TYR A 169 15.74 8.94 1.32
C TYR A 169 14.87 10.06 1.89
N GLU A 170 15.27 11.31 1.68
CA GLU A 170 14.51 12.49 2.11
C GLU A 170 13.20 12.60 1.31
N GLU A 171 13.27 12.42 -0.01
CA GLU A 171 12.09 12.35 -0.88
C GLU A 171 11.16 11.22 -0.47
N LEU A 172 11.69 10.01 -0.25
CA LEU A 172 10.89 8.88 0.21
C LEU A 172 10.20 9.20 1.53
N GLN A 173 10.92 9.80 2.50
CA GLN A 173 10.33 10.18 3.77
C GLN A 173 9.20 11.21 3.61
N LEU A 174 9.40 12.21 2.75
CA LEU A 174 8.40 13.22 2.46
C LEU A 174 7.14 12.58 1.87
N TYR A 175 7.28 11.76 0.83
CA TYR A 175 6.15 11.12 0.17
C TYR A 175 5.38 10.15 1.08
N LEU A 176 6.08 9.39 1.93
CA LEU A 176 5.44 8.49 2.89
C LEU A 176 4.63 9.26 3.97
N LYS A 177 5.14 10.42 4.41
CA LYS A 177 4.41 11.30 5.33
C LYS A 177 3.19 11.94 4.67
N GLU A 178 3.34 12.42 3.44
CA GLU A 178 2.22 12.99 2.68
C GLU A 178 1.11 11.94 2.49
N GLU A 179 1.46 10.73 2.04
CA GLU A 179 0.51 9.64 1.88
C GLU A 179 -0.23 9.32 3.19
N PHE A 180 0.52 9.19 4.30
CA PHE A 180 -0.03 8.90 5.62
C PHE A 180 -1.06 9.96 6.07
N LEU A 181 -0.84 11.22 5.71
CA LEU A 181 -1.74 12.32 6.08
C LEU A 181 -2.92 12.49 5.13
N ILE A 182 -2.73 12.19 3.85
CA ILE A 182 -3.69 12.52 2.79
C ILE A 182 -4.71 11.41 2.58
N LEU A 183 -4.26 10.15 2.48
CA LEU A 183 -5.18 9.04 2.22
C LEU A 183 -6.31 8.94 3.26
N PRO A 184 -6.06 9.04 4.59
CA PRO A 184 -7.13 8.99 5.58
C PRO A 184 -8.06 10.20 5.56
N LYS A 185 -7.57 11.38 5.14
CA LYS A 185 -8.40 12.60 5.02
C LYS A 185 -9.40 12.50 3.88
N VAL A 186 -8.98 11.90 2.78
CA VAL A 186 -9.75 11.80 1.55
C VAL A 186 -10.67 10.58 1.59
N PHE A 187 -10.17 9.50 2.17
CA PHE A 187 -10.84 8.22 2.25
C PHE A 187 -10.84 7.72 3.69
N ALA A 188 -11.98 7.82 4.37
CA ALA A 188 -12.13 7.34 5.75
C ALA A 188 -11.77 5.84 5.90
N SER A 189 -11.90 5.06 4.83
CA SER A 189 -11.53 3.63 4.79
C SER A 189 -10.02 3.37 4.93
N PHE A 190 -9.19 4.41 4.83
CA PHE A 190 -7.75 4.39 5.09
C PHE A 190 -7.39 4.73 6.55
N VAL A 191 -8.34 5.21 7.37
CA VAL A 191 -8.09 5.46 8.80
C VAL A 191 -7.73 4.13 9.50
N ASN A 192 -6.65 4.15 10.28
CA ASN A 192 -6.16 3.00 11.07
C ASN A 192 -5.85 1.74 10.27
N LEU A 193 -5.61 1.82 8.96
CA LEU A 193 -5.21 0.64 8.22
C LEU A 193 -3.77 0.22 8.55
N PRO A 194 -3.53 -1.05 8.92
CA PRO A 194 -2.18 -1.56 9.14
C PRO A 194 -1.25 -1.30 7.95
N ILE A 195 -1.81 -1.36 6.73
CA ILE A 195 -1.07 -1.15 5.48
C ILE A 195 -0.50 0.27 5.33
N ILE A 196 -1.12 1.28 5.97
CA ILE A 196 -0.57 2.65 6.01
C ILE A 196 0.50 2.76 7.09
N HIS A 197 0.35 2.06 8.21
CA HIS A 197 1.37 2.05 9.27
C HIS A 197 2.71 1.47 8.79
N ILE A 198 2.70 0.56 7.80
CA ILE A 198 3.90 0.05 7.14
C ILE A 198 4.80 1.18 6.61
N ASN A 199 4.22 2.32 6.16
CA ASN A 199 4.98 3.46 5.66
C ASN A 199 6.02 3.97 6.68
N MET A 200 5.73 3.86 7.97
CA MET A 200 6.65 4.29 9.04
C MET A 200 7.93 3.45 9.10
N HIS A 201 7.87 2.22 8.59
CA HIS A 201 8.98 1.27 8.57
C HIS A 201 9.74 1.26 7.23
N LEU A 202 9.10 1.67 6.13
CA LEU A 202 9.71 1.64 4.80
C LEU A 202 11.02 2.44 4.74
N LEU A 203 11.05 3.68 5.24
CA LEU A 203 12.28 4.48 5.23
C LEU A 203 13.46 3.77 5.91
N MET A 204 13.18 3.08 7.03
CA MET A 204 14.21 2.32 7.74
C MET A 204 14.68 1.13 6.91
N HIS A 205 13.75 0.37 6.31
CA HIS A 205 14.11 -0.73 5.41
C HIS A 205 14.94 -0.26 4.21
N ALA A 206 14.59 0.87 3.58
CA ALA A 206 15.38 1.44 2.49
C ALA A 206 16.83 1.70 2.94
N LYS A 207 17.00 2.31 4.11
CA LYS A 207 18.34 2.61 4.66
C LYS A 207 19.12 1.35 5.02
N THR A 208 18.45 0.32 5.54
CA THR A 208 19.08 -0.95 5.90
C THR A 208 19.53 -1.75 4.69
N PHE A 209 18.71 -1.80 3.63
CA PHE A 209 18.96 -2.64 2.45
C PHE A 209 19.47 -1.84 1.23
N GLY A 210 19.78 -0.56 1.41
CA GLY A 210 20.17 0.38 0.36
C GLY A 210 19.01 0.83 -0.53
N THR A 211 17.99 -0.02 -0.73
CA THR A 211 16.74 0.33 -1.41
C THR A 211 15.58 -0.51 -0.85
N LEU A 212 14.36 -0.09 -1.14
CA LEU A 212 13.16 -0.90 -0.88
C LEU A 212 13.07 -2.12 -1.80
N VAL A 213 13.60 -2.05 -3.02
CA VAL A 213 13.58 -3.18 -3.96
C VAL A 213 14.40 -4.37 -3.44
N ASN A 214 15.48 -4.11 -2.69
CA ASN A 214 16.32 -5.17 -2.13
C ASN A 214 15.66 -5.91 -0.96
N SER A 215 14.71 -5.27 -0.27
CA SER A 215 13.96 -5.90 0.82
C SER A 215 13.12 -7.11 0.37
N PHE A 216 12.78 -7.18 -0.93
CA PHE A 216 12.10 -8.33 -1.54
C PHE A 216 12.94 -9.60 -1.59
N GLN A 217 14.24 -9.45 -1.87
CA GLN A 217 15.14 -10.61 -2.05
C GLN A 217 15.57 -11.20 -0.71
N SER A 218 15.57 -10.41 0.37
CA SER A 218 15.93 -10.88 1.71
C SER A 218 14.88 -11.76 2.38
N ILE A 219 13.65 -11.85 1.86
CA ILE A 219 12.59 -12.74 2.39
C ILE A 219 12.80 -14.20 1.90
N ILE A 220 13.67 -14.43 0.91
CA ILE A 220 13.89 -15.74 0.27
C ILE A 220 15.17 -16.44 0.79
N LEU A 221 15.88 -15.86 1.77
CA LEU A 221 17.04 -16.48 2.44
C LEU A 221 16.72 -16.85 3.90
#